data_AF-A0A916TRH3-F1
#
_entry.id   AF-A0A916TRH3-F1
#
_cell.length_a   1.000
_cell.length_b   1.000
_cell.length_c   1.000
_cell.angle_alpha   90.00
_cell.angle_beta   90.00
_cell.angle_gamma   90.00
#
_symmetry.space_group_name_H-M   'P 1'
#
loop_
_entity.id
_entity.type
_entity.pdbx_description
1 polymer ?
#
loop_
_entity_poly.entity_id
_entity_poly.type
_entity_poly.pdbx_seq_one_letter_code
_entity_poly.pdbx_strand_id
1 'polypeptide(L)'
;MHQAITSLMEELEAADWYRQRADDCDDDALKAILLHNMREEIEHAAMVLEWLRRNSPDFDRELREYLFTDGDIAAKEQQSKD
;
A
#
# COMPACT_ATOMS: atom_id res chain seq x y z
N MET A 1 7.65 -15.89 3.20
CA MET A 1 7.93 -14.64 2.45
C MET A 1 6.99 -14.51 1.27
N HIS A 2 6.94 -15.49 0.35
CA HIS A 2 5.99 -15.49 -0.77
C HIS A 2 4.54 -15.22 -0.34
N GLN A 3 4.04 -15.87 0.72
CA GLN A 3 2.66 -15.67 1.17
C GLN A 3 2.35 -14.21 1.51
N ALA A 4 3.20 -13.56 2.32
CA ALA A 4 2.99 -12.16 2.70
C ALA A 4 3.13 -11.20 1.51
N ILE A 5 4.04 -11.49 0.57
CA ILE A 5 4.18 -10.68 -0.65
C ILE A 5 2.93 -10.82 -1.52
N THR A 6 2.47 -12.05 -1.78
CA THR A 6 1.26 -12.27 -2.59
C THR A 6 0.04 -11.64 -1.94
N SER A 7 -0.14 -11.78 -0.62
CA SER A 7 -1.24 -11.11 0.08
C SER A 7 -1.16 -9.60 -0.06
N LEU A 8 0.02 -8.99 0.14
CA LEU A 8 0.19 -7.54 -0.07
C LEU A 8 -0.14 -7.13 -1.52
N MET A 9 0.24 -7.93 -2.52
CA MET A 9 -0.11 -7.67 -3.92
C MET A 9 -1.62 -7.70 -4.13
N GLU A 10 -2.32 -8.70 -3.59
CA GLU A 10 -3.78 -8.85 -3.69
C GLU A 10 -4.51 -7.66 -3.05
N GLU A 11 -4.09 -7.20 -1.88
CA GLU A 11 -4.72 -6.04 -1.21
C GLU A 11 -4.55 -4.74 -2.04
N LEU A 12 -3.37 -4.55 -2.63
CA LEU A 12 -3.11 -3.37 -3.48
C LEU A 12 -3.91 -3.43 -4.79
N GLU A 13 -4.04 -4.60 -5.41
CA GLU A 13 -4.89 -4.80 -6.59
C GLU A 13 -6.37 -4.57 -6.25
N ALA A 14 -6.84 -5.07 -5.11
CA ALA A 14 -8.21 -4.88 -4.66
C ALA A 14 -8.51 -3.39 -4.41
N ALA A 15 -7.62 -2.67 -3.73
CA ALA A 15 -7.77 -1.24 -3.49
C ALA A 15 -7.86 -0.45 -4.80
N ASP A 16 -7.00 -0.74 -5.78
CA ASP A 16 -7.03 -0.10 -7.10
C ASP A 16 -8.34 -0.41 -7.84
N TRP A 17 -8.73 -1.69 -7.90
CA TRP A 17 -9.97 -2.08 -8.59
C TRP A 17 -11.22 -1.52 -7.94
N TYR A 18 -11.31 -1.49 -6.60
CA TYR A 18 -12.44 -0.87 -5.92
C TYR A 18 -12.53 0.62 -6.22
N ARG A 19 -11.40 1.34 -6.26
CA ARG A 19 -11.38 2.76 -6.62
C ARG A 19 -11.93 2.97 -8.04
N GLN A 20 -11.41 2.25 -9.03
CA GLN A 20 -11.84 2.39 -10.42
C GLN A 20 -13.34 2.09 -10.58
N ARG A 21 -13.82 1.00 -9.97
CA ARG A 21 -15.26 0.66 -9.99
C ARG A 21 -16.10 1.74 -9.31
N ALA A 22 -15.63 2.33 -8.21
CA ALA A 22 -16.37 3.37 -7.50
C ALA A 22 -16.42 4.69 -8.28
N ASP A 23 -15.38 5.02 -9.05
CA ASP A 23 -15.34 6.20 -9.91
C ASP A 23 -16.36 6.10 -11.05
N ASP A 24 -16.51 4.91 -11.64
CA ASP A 24 -17.49 4.61 -12.71
C ASP A 24 -18.87 4.14 -12.21
N CYS A 25 -19.13 4.14 -10.90
CA CYS A 25 -20.39 3.65 -10.33
C CYS A 25 -21.45 4.76 -10.22
N ASP A 26 -22.59 4.58 -10.92
CA ASP A 26 -23.74 5.48 -10.87
C ASP A 26 -24.67 5.27 -9.65
N ASP A 27 -24.60 4.11 -8.97
CA ASP A 27 -25.42 3.80 -7.79
C ASP A 27 -24.70 4.21 -6.51
N ASP A 28 -25.25 5.21 -5.80
CA ASP A 28 -24.63 5.78 -4.60
C ASP A 28 -24.44 4.77 -3.47
N ALA A 29 -25.35 3.81 -3.31
CA ALA A 29 -25.27 2.81 -2.25
C ALA A 29 -24.15 1.81 -2.54
N LEU A 30 -24.03 1.34 -3.78
CA LEU A 30 -22.94 0.48 -4.21
C LEU A 30 -21.59 1.23 -4.14
N LYS A 31 -21.54 2.47 -4.60
CA LYS A 31 -20.33 3.31 -4.52
C LYS A 31 -19.83 3.45 -3.08
N ALA A 32 -20.73 3.65 -2.12
CA ALA A 32 -20.37 3.73 -0.71
C ALA A 32 -19.74 2.42 -0.19
N ILE A 33 -20.28 1.26 -0.59
CA ILE A 33 -19.73 -0.06 -0.26
C ILE A 33 -18.35 -0.25 -0.88
N LEU A 34 -18.18 0.05 -2.17
CA LEU A 34 -16.91 -0.08 -2.87
C LEU A 34 -15.82 0.77 -2.21
N LEU A 35 -16.13 2.02 -1.87
CA LEU A 35 -15.19 2.91 -1.19
C LEU A 35 -14.89 2.51 0.26
N HIS A 36 -15.86 1.90 0.95
CA HIS A 36 -15.64 1.32 2.27
C HIS A 36 -14.62 0.19 2.19
N ASN A 37 -14.89 -0.83 1.36
CA ASN A 37 -14.04 -1.99 1.20
C ASN A 37 -12.63 -1.58 0.73
N MET A 38 -12.53 -0.67 -0.24
CA MET A 38 -11.25 -0.11 -0.70
C MET A 38 -10.37 0.41 0.45
N ARG A 39 -10.96 1.08 1.45
CA ARG A 39 -10.21 1.61 2.59
C ARG A 39 -9.79 0.51 3.56
N GLU A 40 -10.59 -0.53 3.74
CA GLU A 40 -10.23 -1.70 4.54
C GLU A 40 -9.05 -2.46 3.91
N GLU A 41 -9.00 -2.59 2.57
CA GLU A 41 -7.84 -3.26 1.94
C GLU A 41 -6.53 -2.47 2.14
N ILE A 42 -6.58 -1.14 2.25
CA ILE A 42 -5.40 -0.32 2.61
C ILE A 42 -4.94 -0.63 4.05
N GLU A 43 -5.87 -0.87 4.97
CA GLU A 43 -5.55 -1.33 6.33
C GLU A 43 -4.90 -2.70 6.31
N HIS A 44 -5.48 -3.67 5.57
CA HIS A 44 -4.91 -5.01 5.40
C HIS A 44 -3.50 -4.96 4.79
N ALA A 45 -3.31 -4.17 3.74
CA ALA A 45 -2.00 -3.94 3.12
C ALA A 45 -0.99 -3.39 4.13
N ALA A 46 -1.37 -2.41 4.94
CA ALA A 46 -0.50 -1.85 5.97
C ALA A 46 -0.11 -2.88 7.05
N MET A 47 -1.05 -3.73 7.48
CA MET A 47 -0.78 -4.81 8.45
C MET A 47 0.23 -5.82 7.91
N VAL A 48 0.06 -6.25 6.65
CA VAL A 48 0.96 -7.20 5.98
C VAL A 48 2.33 -6.57 5.73
N LEU A 49 2.37 -5.31 5.30
CA LEU A 49 3.61 -4.56 5.09
C LEU A 49 4.41 -4.39 6.39
N GLU A 50 3.75 -4.14 7.51
CA GLU A 50 4.41 -4.09 8.82
C GLU A 50 4.97 -5.46 9.23
N TRP A 51 4.26 -6.55 8.94
CA TRP A 51 4.81 -7.89 9.16
C TRP A 51 6.05 -8.12 8.30
N LEU A 52 6.04 -7.72 7.02
CA LEU A 52 7.21 -7.79 6.14
C LEU A 52 8.39 -6.98 6.70
N ARG A 53 8.14 -5.75 7.15
CA ARG A 53 9.16 -4.88 7.79
C ARG A 53 9.81 -5.57 8.99
N ARG A 54 9.02 -6.21 9.86
CA ARG A 54 9.55 -6.93 11.04
C ARG A 54 10.37 -8.16 10.71
N ASN A 55 10.18 -8.76 9.53
CA ASN A 55 10.72 -10.08 9.17
C ASN A 55 11.71 -10.05 8.00
N SER A 56 12.00 -8.88 7.42
CA SER A 56 13.00 -8.71 6.37
C SER A 56 13.86 -7.47 6.64
N PRO A 57 15.19 -7.63 6.82
CA PRO A 57 16.11 -6.52 7.00
C PRO A 57 16.11 -5.53 5.83
N ASP A 58 15.92 -6.03 4.60
CA ASP A 58 15.85 -5.18 3.40
C ASP A 58 14.59 -4.30 3.44
N PHE A 59 13.41 -4.89 3.72
CA PHE A 59 12.20 -4.10 3.89
C PHE A 59 12.33 -3.10 5.04
N ASP A 60 12.91 -3.47 6.19
CA ASP A 60 13.09 -2.53 7.31
C ASP A 60 13.97 -1.34 6.92
N ARG A 61 15.10 -1.58 6.24
CA ARG A 61 16.01 -0.53 5.79
C ARG A 61 15.31 0.43 4.82
N GLU A 62 14.75 -0.10 3.74
CA GLU A 62 14.17 0.75 2.69
C GLU A 62 12.93 1.50 3.22
N LEU A 63 12.06 0.85 3.99
CA LEU A 63 10.85 1.52 4.50
C LEU A 63 11.20 2.65 5.48
N ARG A 64 12.25 2.53 6.29
CA ARG A 64 12.70 3.60 7.19
C ARG A 64 13.31 4.78 6.45
N GLU A 65 13.96 4.52 5.33
CA GLU A 65 14.59 5.55 4.51
C GLU A 65 13.55 6.48 3.87
N TYR A 66 12.48 5.89 3.35
CA TYR A 66 11.52 6.61 2.51
C TYR A 66 10.23 7.02 3.22
N LEU A 67 9.66 6.18 4.10
CA LEU A 67 8.35 6.48 4.69
C LEU A 67 8.39 7.63 5.70
N PHE A 68 7.30 8.40 5.74
CA PHE A 68 7.12 9.54 6.66
C PHE A 68 8.17 10.63 6.51
N THR A 69 8.65 10.83 5.28
CA THR A 69 9.59 11.89 4.94
C THR A 69 8.98 12.89 3.97
N ASP A 70 9.44 14.13 4.04
CA ASP A 70 9.05 15.20 3.12
C ASP A 70 10.09 15.35 2.00
N GLY A 71 9.68 16.04 0.92
CA GLY A 71 10.54 16.35 -0.22
C GLY A 71 10.47 15.33 -1.36
N ASP A 72 11.38 15.45 -2.31
CA ASP A 72 11.44 14.57 -3.48
C ASP A 72 11.99 13.19 -3.09
N ILE A 73 11.17 12.15 -3.29
CA ILE A 73 11.50 10.75 -2.97
C ILE A 73 12.65 10.24 -3.84
N ALA A 74 12.70 10.60 -5.13
CA ALA A 74 13.75 10.16 -6.04
C ALA A 74 15.08 10.86 -5.73
N ALA A 75 15.03 12.13 -5.29
CA ALA A 75 16.23 12.85 -4.87
C ALA A 75 16.86 12.28 -3.59
N LYS A 76 16.06 11.69 -2.69
CA LYS A 76 16.54 11.05 -1.46
C LYS A 76 17.45 9.85 -1.71
N GLU A 77 17.19 9.07 -2.76
CA GLU A 77 18.04 7.93 -3.12
C GLU A 77 19.51 8.36 -3.39
N GLN A 78 19.70 9.56 -3.96
CA GLN A 78 21.02 10.07 -4.30
C GLN A 78 21.81 10.48 -3.05
N GLN A 79 21.14 10.97 -2.00
CA GLN A 79 21.79 11.40 -0.75
C GLN A 79 22.26 10.23 0.10
N SER A 80 21.55 9.10 0.07
CA SER A 80 21.85 7.94 0.94
C SER A 80 22.92 7.00 0.37
N LYS A 81 23.41 7.29 -0.85
CA LYS A 81 24.51 6.55 -1.50
C LYS A 81 25.87 7.26 -1.42
N ASP A 82 25.93 8.48 -0.87
CA ASP A 82 27.15 9.26 -0.61
C ASP A 82 27.63 9.08 0.84
#